data_AF-A0A1V4W2Y1-F1
#
_entry.id   AF-A0A1V4W2Y1-F1
#
_cell.length_a   1.000
_cell.length_b   1.000
_cell.length_c   1.000
_cell.angle_alpha   90.00
_cell.angle_beta   90.00
_cell.angle_gamma   90.00
#
_symmetry.space_group_name_H-M   'P 1'
#
loop_
_entity.id
_entity.type
_entity.pdbx_description
1 polymer ?
#
loop_
_entity_poly.entity_id
_entity_poly.type
_entity_poly.pdbx_seq_one_letter_code
_entity_poly.pdbx_strand_id
1 'polypeptide(L)'
;MDNPESRLSEYIDALNAEHEPEKHQGIADTPEMEKLLATIRLVRTLREPALPDPGYPQRLALSVASTLRLVEQNPKPGGRIFEKAPGHSGFRWMPPAVAVLVAGLLLFVVLTSWTGLNGLFNHDVAYAMEKAVAQLSDYHGVLEIRSENAAGEEWMTRRVEIWSDGDKYAVRQDDGTLTVNNGGRKWQVRPQSKEVALLPPAPDPSRHDFDLRDESKRAQQYPHVVAGTELIAGRQATKLEISPPGGSTYYLWIDMETNLPVQLQTAMQNALRSTSTFVSFEPNTQISPGIFTCQPPEGYKVVEEDPGQLAATVEEAAAISRLSPLPPQEAPDRVYAYQDRIVLDYGDTTIVETAAQGSFEPVSNSALGTAAGGPLEVWRERLRWRQGGIEIQAEGARRVELARQIAADLTLPDAGTNLLNKAQVKVPVDMEIVKADQRQVDGGHAPWQLDPLQVSLTFVNLQVTPEGITGEPKIPASSFKQVANNGVEAVVEVASGPVKQVYLERLVRQDETGIWSVVGYDRR
;
A
#
# COMPACT_ATOMS: atom_id res chain seq x y z
N MET A 1 -10.86 -34.65 -29.02
CA MET A 1 -11.13 -34.87 -27.59
C MET A 1 -11.52 -33.52 -27.07
N ASP A 2 -12.80 -33.32 -26.76
CA ASP A 2 -13.33 -32.01 -26.37
C ASP A 2 -12.74 -31.60 -25.02
N ASN A 3 -12.19 -30.38 -24.97
CA ASN A 3 -11.61 -29.82 -23.75
C ASN A 3 -12.75 -29.62 -22.71
N PRO A 4 -12.65 -30.15 -21.48
CA PRO A 4 -13.64 -29.92 -20.42
C PRO A 4 -13.93 -28.43 -20.17
N GLU A 5 -12.96 -27.54 -20.39
CA GLU A 5 -13.16 -26.09 -20.26
C GLU A 5 -14.06 -25.54 -21.37
N SER A 6 -13.86 -25.95 -22.63
CA SER A 6 -14.71 -25.55 -23.77
C SER A 6 -16.15 -25.98 -23.53
N ARG A 7 -16.33 -27.21 -23.02
CA ARG A 7 -17.66 -27.74 -22.70
C ARG A 7 -18.35 -26.95 -21.59
N LEU A 8 -17.62 -26.50 -20.56
CA LEU A 8 -18.17 -25.66 -19.49
C LEU A 8 -18.54 -24.27 -20.00
N SER A 9 -17.68 -23.64 -20.80
CA SER A 9 -17.95 -22.33 -21.41
C SER A 9 -19.21 -22.38 -22.29
N GLU A 10 -19.31 -23.36 -23.18
CA GLU A 10 -20.48 -23.53 -24.05
C GLU A 10 -21.76 -23.84 -23.25
N TYR A 11 -21.64 -24.56 -22.13
CA TYR A 11 -22.77 -24.86 -21.25
C TYR A 11 -23.28 -23.59 -20.54
N ILE A 12 -22.37 -22.72 -20.09
CA ILE A 12 -22.70 -21.42 -19.49
C ILE A 12 -23.36 -20.50 -20.53
N ASP A 13 -22.81 -20.45 -21.74
CA ASP A 13 -23.36 -19.64 -22.83
C ASP A 13 -24.78 -20.09 -23.22
N ALA A 14 -25.02 -21.39 -23.27
CA ALA A 14 -26.36 -21.95 -23.50
C ALA A 14 -27.35 -21.55 -22.39
N LEU A 15 -26.95 -21.63 -21.12
CA LEU A 15 -27.79 -21.19 -20.00
C LEU A 15 -28.04 -19.67 -20.02
N ASN A 16 -27.03 -18.89 -20.42
CA ASN A 16 -27.14 -17.44 -20.55
C ASN A 16 -28.11 -17.04 -21.67
N ALA A 17 -28.14 -17.81 -22.76
CA ALA A 17 -29.06 -17.69 -23.87
C ALA A 17 -30.44 -18.34 -23.63
N GLU A 18 -30.74 -18.79 -22.39
CA GLU A 18 -31.99 -19.46 -22.01
C GLU A 18 -32.29 -20.77 -22.77
N HIS A 19 -31.25 -21.45 -23.26
CA HIS A 19 -31.38 -22.76 -23.91
C HIS A 19 -31.13 -23.90 -22.93
N GLU A 20 -31.81 -25.05 -23.13
CA GLU A 20 -31.56 -26.29 -22.38
C GLU A 20 -30.28 -26.98 -22.90
N PRO A 21 -29.17 -26.97 -22.15
CA PRO A 21 -27.88 -27.43 -22.68
C PRO A 21 -27.81 -28.96 -22.78
N GLU A 22 -28.56 -29.68 -21.93
CA GLU A 22 -28.58 -31.14 -21.83
C GLU A 22 -29.04 -31.83 -23.12
N LYS A 23 -29.87 -31.16 -23.92
CA LYS A 23 -30.38 -31.71 -25.20
C LYS A 23 -29.34 -31.74 -26.31
N HIS A 24 -28.27 -30.94 -26.20
CA HIS A 24 -27.28 -30.76 -27.28
C HIS A 24 -25.88 -31.25 -26.88
N GLN A 25 -25.56 -31.31 -25.58
CA GLN A 25 -24.21 -31.58 -25.07
C GLN A 25 -24.08 -32.86 -24.23
N GLY A 26 -25.17 -33.63 -24.09
CA GLY A 26 -25.19 -34.89 -23.33
C GLY A 26 -25.08 -34.72 -21.82
N ILE A 27 -25.22 -35.82 -21.09
CA ILE A 27 -25.08 -35.87 -19.62
C ILE A 27 -23.59 -35.81 -19.25
N ALA A 28 -23.27 -35.42 -18.01
CA ALA A 28 -21.89 -35.41 -17.51
C ALA A 28 -21.25 -36.81 -17.59
N ASP A 29 -20.01 -36.86 -18.08
CA ASP A 29 -19.27 -38.13 -18.26
C ASP A 29 -18.42 -38.48 -17.03
N THR A 30 -18.27 -37.54 -16.08
CA THR A 30 -17.55 -37.73 -14.81
C THR A 30 -18.29 -37.11 -13.63
N PRO A 31 -18.12 -37.63 -12.40
CA PRO A 31 -18.72 -37.07 -11.18
C PRO A 31 -18.32 -35.62 -10.94
N GLU A 32 -17.08 -35.26 -11.27
CA GLU A 32 -16.55 -33.90 -11.13
C GLU A 32 -17.26 -32.92 -12.07
N MET A 33 -17.51 -33.35 -13.32
CA MET A 33 -18.24 -32.54 -14.30
C MET A 33 -19.71 -32.37 -13.89
N GLU A 34 -20.34 -33.41 -13.35
CA GLU A 34 -21.72 -33.32 -12.84
C GLU A 34 -21.84 -32.27 -11.72
N LYS A 35 -20.88 -32.26 -10.79
CA LYS A 35 -20.83 -31.29 -9.69
C LYS A 35 -20.64 -29.85 -10.20
N LEU A 36 -19.81 -29.65 -11.22
CA LEU A 36 -19.59 -28.33 -11.84
C LEU A 36 -20.85 -27.83 -12.55
N LEU A 37 -21.47 -28.66 -13.38
CA LEU A 37 -22.71 -28.30 -14.08
C LEU A 37 -23.87 -28.00 -13.11
N ALA A 38 -23.99 -28.76 -12.02
CA ALA A 38 -24.97 -28.50 -10.97
C ALA A 38 -24.72 -27.16 -10.26
N THR A 39 -23.46 -26.81 -10.01
CA THR A 39 -23.07 -25.54 -9.39
C THR A 39 -23.44 -24.35 -10.29
N ILE A 40 -23.17 -24.44 -11.60
CA ILE A 40 -23.49 -23.39 -12.58
C ILE A 40 -25.00 -23.12 -12.62
N ARG A 41 -25.84 -24.17 -12.62
CA ARG A 41 -27.30 -24.01 -12.56
C ARG A 41 -27.75 -23.31 -11.27
N LEU A 42 -27.13 -23.63 -10.14
CA LEU A 42 -27.47 -23.06 -8.84
C LEU A 42 -27.13 -21.57 -8.78
N VAL A 43 -25.98 -21.17 -9.32
CA VAL A 43 -25.57 -19.76 -9.46
C VAL A 43 -26.55 -18.98 -10.35
N ARG A 44 -26.99 -19.53 -11.48
CA ARG A 44 -27.99 -18.91 -12.38
C ARG A 44 -29.33 -18.64 -11.69
N THR A 45 -29.70 -19.44 -10.68
CA THR A 45 -30.96 -19.28 -9.93
C THR A 45 -30.90 -18.23 -8.82
N LEU A 46 -29.72 -17.66 -8.52
CA LEU A 46 -29.59 -16.58 -7.56
C LEU A 46 -30.19 -15.30 -8.16
N ARG A 47 -31.27 -14.79 -7.54
CA ARG A 47 -31.85 -13.50 -7.92
C ARG A 47 -30.88 -12.37 -7.57
N GLU A 48 -30.72 -11.43 -8.49
CA GLU A 48 -30.07 -10.16 -8.19
C GLU A 48 -30.79 -9.44 -7.04
N PRO A 49 -30.05 -8.83 -6.10
CA PRO A 49 -30.65 -8.13 -4.98
C PRO A 49 -31.45 -6.93 -5.48
N ALA A 50 -32.74 -6.91 -5.19
CA ALA A 50 -33.59 -5.78 -5.50
C ALA A 50 -33.19 -4.57 -4.63
N LEU A 51 -32.86 -3.47 -5.28
CA LEU A 51 -32.63 -2.18 -4.64
C LEU A 51 -33.87 -1.77 -3.80
N PRO A 52 -33.69 -1.18 -2.61
CA PRO A 52 -34.80 -0.74 -1.80
C PRO A 52 -35.61 0.34 -2.51
N ASP A 53 -36.91 0.43 -2.18
CA ASP A 53 -37.81 1.36 -2.85
C ASP A 53 -37.33 2.82 -2.73
N PRO A 54 -37.67 3.69 -3.70
CA PRO A 54 -37.19 5.08 -3.73
C PRO A 54 -37.54 5.93 -2.49
N GLY A 55 -38.48 5.47 -1.65
CA GLY A 55 -38.87 6.11 -0.39
C GLY A 55 -38.04 5.68 0.82
N TYR A 56 -37.17 4.67 0.67
CA TYR A 56 -36.32 4.14 1.74
C TYR A 56 -35.34 5.17 2.29
N PRO A 57 -34.64 6.00 1.48
CA PRO A 57 -33.71 7.01 2.00
C PRO A 57 -34.40 8.02 2.92
N GLN A 58 -35.63 8.43 2.59
CA GLN A 58 -36.39 9.41 3.35
C GLN A 58 -36.92 8.80 4.66
N ARG A 59 -37.36 7.54 4.65
CA ARG A 59 -37.76 6.82 5.88
C ARG A 59 -36.57 6.59 6.80
N LEU A 60 -35.42 6.26 6.23
CA LEU A 60 -34.17 6.11 6.98
C LEU A 60 -33.77 7.43 7.63
N ALA A 61 -33.75 8.53 6.86
CA ALA A 61 -33.44 9.87 7.36
C ALA A 61 -34.42 10.32 8.47
N LEU A 62 -35.71 10.03 8.33
CA LEU A 62 -36.71 10.31 9.38
C LEU A 62 -36.48 9.46 10.64
N SER A 63 -36.15 8.18 10.50
CA SER A 63 -35.88 7.30 11.64
C SER A 63 -34.63 7.77 12.42
N VAL A 64 -33.57 8.15 11.70
CA VAL A 64 -32.32 8.65 12.28
C VAL A 64 -32.57 10.00 12.98
N ALA A 65 -33.28 10.93 12.33
CA ALA A 65 -33.63 12.22 12.93
C ALA A 65 -34.52 12.08 14.18
N SER A 66 -35.46 11.12 14.18
CA SER A 66 -36.30 10.84 15.35
C SER A 66 -35.51 10.22 16.52
N THR A 67 -34.49 9.42 16.21
CA THR A 67 -33.61 8.79 17.21
C THR A 67 -32.69 9.83 17.85
N LEU A 68 -32.19 10.79 17.08
CA LEU A 68 -31.35 11.89 17.57
C LEU A 68 -32.14 12.86 18.49
N ARG A 69 -33.42 13.14 18.19
CA ARG A 69 -34.27 13.99 19.04
C ARG A 69 -34.66 13.35 20.38
N LEU A 70 -34.70 12.02 20.46
CA LEU A 70 -34.95 11.30 21.72
C LEU A 70 -33.76 11.34 22.68
N VAL A 71 -32.55 11.61 22.17
CA VAL A 71 -31.32 11.73 22.97
C VAL A 71 -31.20 13.13 23.60
N GLU A 72 -31.71 14.18 22.97
CA GLU A 72 -31.61 15.56 23.48
C GLU A 72 -32.67 15.94 24.53
N GLN A 73 -33.79 15.20 24.64
CA GLN A 73 -34.95 15.62 25.45
C GLN A 73 -35.10 14.94 26.83
N ASN A 74 -34.11 14.16 27.30
CA ASN A 74 -34.18 13.49 28.61
C ASN A 74 -32.96 13.74 29.52
N PRO A 75 -32.85 14.90 30.20
CA PRO A 75 -32.04 15.00 31.41
C PRO A 75 -32.88 14.53 32.61
N LYS A 76 -32.59 13.36 33.19
CA LYS A 76 -33.19 12.94 34.47
C LYS A 76 -32.52 13.66 35.66
N PRO A 77 -33.26 14.02 36.73
CA PRO A 77 -32.81 14.90 37.80
C PRO A 77 -32.45 14.20 39.13
N GLY A 78 -31.62 14.86 39.94
CA GLY A 78 -31.46 14.64 41.39
C GLY A 78 -30.00 14.78 41.86
N GLY A 79 -29.62 15.51 42.91
CA GLY A 79 -30.32 16.35 43.88
C GLY A 79 -29.42 16.63 45.11
N ARG A 80 -29.77 17.69 45.87
CA ARG A 80 -29.26 18.19 47.19
C ARG A 80 -28.18 19.29 47.11
N ILE A 81 -28.49 20.58 47.29
CA ILE A 81 -29.07 21.39 48.41
C ILE A 81 -28.03 21.78 49.48
N PHE A 82 -27.84 23.10 49.62
CA PHE A 82 -27.64 24.00 50.79
C PHE A 82 -26.70 25.13 50.34
N GLU A 83 -26.92 26.45 50.53
CA GLU A 83 -27.74 27.22 51.46
C GLU A 83 -27.82 28.71 50.99
N LYS A 84 -28.80 29.47 51.49
CA LYS A 84 -29.19 30.85 51.11
C LYS A 84 -28.31 31.93 51.79
N ALA A 85 -27.83 32.94 51.05
CA ALA A 85 -28.30 34.37 50.98
C ALA A 85 -27.50 35.37 51.86
N PRO A 86 -27.69 36.71 51.73
CA PRO A 86 -27.76 37.60 50.56
C PRO A 86 -26.86 38.87 50.69
N GLY A 87 -26.71 39.70 49.65
CA GLY A 87 -26.36 41.12 49.85
C GLY A 87 -25.67 41.90 48.72
N HIS A 88 -26.44 42.81 48.11
CA HIS A 88 -26.09 44.14 47.60
C HIS A 88 -25.25 44.38 46.31
N SER A 89 -26.00 44.78 45.27
CA SER A 89 -25.94 46.04 44.50
C SER A 89 -24.60 46.60 43.99
N GLY A 90 -24.54 46.88 42.68
CA GLY A 90 -23.54 47.80 42.12
C GLY A 90 -23.54 47.90 40.60
N PHE A 91 -24.48 48.64 40.05
CA PHE A 91 -24.53 49.10 38.66
C PHE A 91 -23.24 49.87 38.28
N ARG A 92 -22.54 49.47 37.21
CA ARG A 92 -21.71 50.41 36.45
C ARG A 92 -21.53 50.00 34.99
N TRP A 93 -21.90 50.93 34.13
CA TRP A 93 -21.92 50.90 32.68
C TRP A 93 -20.60 51.50 32.17
N MET A 94 -19.91 50.87 31.19
CA MET A 94 -19.10 51.50 30.10
C MET A 94 -18.42 50.43 29.19
N PRO A 95 -17.96 50.80 27.96
CA PRO A 95 -18.19 50.07 26.68
C PRO A 95 -17.00 49.19 26.21
N PRO A 96 -17.05 48.51 25.03
CA PRO A 96 -16.17 47.39 24.72
C PRO A 96 -14.80 47.86 24.22
N ALA A 97 -13.74 47.32 24.79
CA ALA A 97 -12.38 47.40 24.27
C ALA A 97 -12.10 46.17 23.39
N VAL A 98 -12.21 46.37 22.08
CA VAL A 98 -11.50 45.56 21.07
C VAL A 98 -10.06 46.07 21.06
N ALA A 99 -9.09 45.19 21.28
CA ALA A 99 -7.86 45.07 20.48
C ALA A 99 -6.80 44.20 21.16
N VAL A 100 -6.10 43.44 20.32
CA VAL A 100 -4.84 42.70 20.56
C VAL A 100 -5.00 41.27 21.05
N LEU A 101 -5.14 40.34 20.09
CA LEU A 101 -4.26 39.15 19.95
C LEU A 101 -4.59 38.30 18.69
N VAL A 102 -4.76 38.90 17.50
CA VAL A 102 -4.73 38.14 16.22
C VAL A 102 -4.08 38.96 15.07
N ALA A 103 -3.17 39.87 15.39
CA ALA A 103 -2.48 40.71 14.38
C ALA A 103 -1.02 40.28 14.12
N GLY A 104 -0.68 39.01 14.40
CA GLY A 104 0.66 38.44 14.13
C GLY A 104 0.71 37.45 12.97
N LEU A 105 -0.41 36.80 12.60
CA LEU A 105 -0.46 35.81 11.52
C LEU A 105 -1.15 36.30 10.23
N LEU A 106 -1.94 37.37 10.27
CA LEU A 106 -2.68 37.87 9.10
C LEU A 106 -1.87 38.83 8.21
N LEU A 107 -0.70 39.30 8.65
CA LEU A 107 0.17 40.20 7.88
C LEU A 107 1.06 39.46 6.86
N PHE A 108 1.13 38.13 6.91
CA PHE A 108 1.83 37.32 5.90
C PHE A 108 0.93 36.91 4.71
N VAL A 109 -0.40 36.96 4.87
CA VAL A 109 -1.38 36.53 3.84
C VAL A 109 -1.86 37.70 2.97
N VAL A 110 -1.79 38.94 3.47
CA VAL A 110 -2.29 40.13 2.74
C VAL A 110 -1.20 40.81 1.89
N LEU A 111 0.09 40.50 2.09
CA LEU A 111 1.19 41.03 1.26
C LEU A 111 1.50 40.19 0.02
N THR A 112 1.00 38.95 -0.10
CA THR A 112 1.14 38.13 -1.31
C THR A 112 -0.03 38.26 -2.28
N SER A 113 -1.18 38.79 -1.82
CA SER A 113 -2.40 38.88 -2.61
C SER A 113 -2.57 40.22 -3.36
N TRP A 114 -1.74 41.24 -3.09
CA TRP A 114 -1.94 42.60 -3.61
C TRP A 114 -0.82 43.24 -4.44
N THR A 115 0.11 42.43 -4.94
CA THR A 115 0.98 42.86 -6.05
C THR A 115 0.82 41.88 -7.20
N GLY A 116 0.44 42.38 -8.38
CA GLY A 116 0.28 41.61 -9.62
C GLY A 116 1.58 41.02 -10.12
N LEU A 117 2.06 40.00 -9.40
CA LEU A 117 3.27 39.22 -9.65
C LEU A 117 2.89 37.74 -9.82
N ASN A 118 1.82 37.46 -10.57
CA ASN A 118 1.38 36.10 -10.94
C ASN A 118 2.35 35.38 -11.92
N GLY A 119 3.63 35.77 -11.96
CA GLY A 119 4.60 35.26 -12.93
C GLY A 119 6.02 35.04 -12.40
N LEU A 120 6.27 35.18 -11.09
CA LEU A 120 7.65 35.08 -10.54
C LEU A 120 7.81 34.14 -9.34
N PHE A 121 6.76 33.44 -8.91
CA PHE A 121 6.85 32.44 -7.85
C PHE A 121 5.97 31.22 -8.16
N ASN A 122 6.32 30.44 -9.19
CA ASN A 122 5.90 29.04 -9.25
C ASN A 122 6.64 28.31 -8.11
N HIS A 123 6.10 28.38 -6.90
CA HIS A 123 6.44 27.39 -5.89
C HIS A 123 5.92 26.07 -6.44
N ASP A 124 6.84 25.15 -6.69
CA ASP A 124 6.51 23.78 -7.10
C ASP A 124 5.45 23.23 -6.13
N VAL A 125 4.25 22.96 -6.65
CA VAL A 125 3.10 22.50 -5.87
C VAL A 125 3.40 21.15 -5.22
N ALA A 126 4.18 20.30 -5.89
CA ALA A 126 4.61 19.03 -5.33
C ALA A 126 5.57 19.23 -4.16
N TYR A 127 6.50 20.19 -4.27
CA TYR A 127 7.38 20.57 -3.15
C TYR A 127 6.61 21.15 -1.96
N ALA A 128 5.67 22.06 -2.20
CA ALA A 128 4.84 22.63 -1.14
C ALA A 128 4.01 21.55 -0.43
N MET A 129 3.47 20.60 -1.21
CA MET A 129 2.73 19.45 -0.69
C MET A 129 3.60 18.53 0.16
N GLU A 130 4.80 18.17 -0.31
CA GLU A 130 5.75 17.36 0.47
C GLU A 130 6.06 18.02 1.82
N LYS A 131 6.28 19.34 1.84
CA LYS A 131 6.49 20.09 3.09
C LYS A 131 5.26 20.12 3.99
N ALA A 132 4.07 20.27 3.45
CA ALA A 132 2.84 20.26 4.23
C ALA A 132 2.59 18.88 4.85
N VAL A 133 2.78 17.80 4.08
CA VAL A 133 2.65 16.43 4.57
C VAL A 133 3.70 16.14 5.66
N ALA A 134 4.93 16.63 5.52
CA ALA A 134 5.97 16.49 6.55
C ALA A 134 5.64 17.24 7.86
N GLN A 135 4.79 18.27 7.81
CA GLN A 135 4.35 19.05 8.97
C GLN A 135 3.04 18.52 9.59
N LEU A 136 2.41 17.52 8.99
CA LEU A 136 1.18 16.92 9.49
C LEU A 136 1.49 16.07 10.73
N SER A 137 1.07 16.55 11.91
CA SER A 137 1.27 15.83 13.18
C SER A 137 0.22 14.74 13.38
N ASP A 138 -1.01 15.08 13.07
CA ASP A 138 -2.18 14.26 13.29
C ASP A 138 -3.28 14.67 12.29
N TYR A 139 -4.26 13.80 12.07
CA TYR A 139 -5.45 14.13 11.31
C TYR A 139 -6.60 13.17 11.59
N HIS A 140 -7.82 13.65 11.35
CA HIS A 140 -9.02 12.84 11.20
C HIS A 140 -9.58 13.03 9.80
N GLY A 141 -9.99 11.95 9.15
CA GLY A 141 -10.55 12.04 7.80
C GLY A 141 -11.42 10.86 7.43
N VAL A 142 -12.27 11.08 6.43
CA VAL A 142 -13.09 10.04 5.80
C VAL A 142 -12.68 9.94 4.34
N LEU A 143 -12.13 8.78 3.96
CA LEU A 143 -11.68 8.48 2.61
C LEU A 143 -12.71 7.60 1.91
N GLU A 144 -13.20 8.04 0.76
CA GLU A 144 -14.04 7.25 -0.14
C GLU A 144 -13.23 6.83 -1.37
N ILE A 145 -13.24 5.53 -1.67
CA ILE A 145 -12.62 4.95 -2.85
C ILE A 145 -13.72 4.50 -3.78
N ARG A 146 -13.77 5.11 -4.96
CA ARG A 146 -14.73 4.79 -6.03
C ARG A 146 -13.96 4.24 -7.23
N SER A 147 -14.55 3.27 -7.90
CA SER A 147 -13.99 2.72 -9.12
C SER A 147 -14.91 3.03 -10.29
N GLU A 148 -14.31 3.30 -11.43
CA GLU A 148 -15.00 3.61 -12.68
C GLU A 148 -14.46 2.70 -13.78
N ASN A 149 -15.34 2.15 -14.60
CA ASN A 149 -14.93 1.35 -15.75
C ASN A 149 -14.78 2.19 -17.03
N ALA A 150 -14.27 1.59 -18.11
CA ALA A 150 -14.13 2.28 -19.40
C ALA A 150 -15.45 2.74 -20.05
N ALA A 151 -16.60 2.21 -19.61
CA ALA A 151 -17.92 2.67 -20.04
C ALA A 151 -18.43 3.89 -19.24
N GLY A 152 -17.69 4.31 -18.21
CA GLY A 152 -18.07 5.41 -17.31
C GLY A 152 -19.01 4.99 -16.18
N GLU A 153 -19.24 3.68 -15.98
CA GLU A 153 -20.01 3.20 -14.85
C GLU A 153 -19.16 3.27 -13.59
N GLU A 154 -19.71 3.86 -12.53
CA GLU A 154 -19.00 4.13 -11.29
C GLU A 154 -19.68 3.45 -10.10
N TRP A 155 -18.88 2.88 -9.19
CA TRP A 155 -19.36 2.32 -7.94
C TRP A 155 -18.40 2.61 -6.78
N MET A 156 -18.95 2.74 -5.58
CA MET A 156 -18.14 2.84 -4.36
C MET A 156 -17.55 1.48 -4.03
N THR A 157 -16.22 1.43 -3.92
CA THR A 157 -15.48 0.20 -3.60
C THR A 157 -15.26 0.08 -2.09
N ARG A 158 -14.93 1.18 -1.42
CA ARG A 158 -14.59 1.21 0.00
C ARG A 158 -14.79 2.60 0.57
N ARG A 159 -15.26 2.71 1.80
CA ARG A 159 -15.14 3.92 2.60
C ARG A 159 -14.51 3.58 3.95
N VAL A 160 -13.60 4.45 4.39
CA VAL A 160 -12.89 4.30 5.67
C VAL A 160 -12.82 5.62 6.40
N GLU A 161 -12.93 5.55 7.72
CA GLU A 161 -12.67 6.66 8.62
C GLU A 161 -11.33 6.43 9.32
N ILE A 162 -10.47 7.44 9.30
CA ILE A 162 -9.06 7.35 9.69
C ILE A 162 -8.79 8.38 10.78
N TRP A 163 -8.20 7.94 11.88
CA TRP A 163 -7.56 8.81 12.87
C TRP A 163 -6.07 8.48 12.87
N SER A 164 -5.22 9.50 12.76
CA SER A 164 -3.78 9.37 12.82
C SER A 164 -3.24 10.37 13.82
N ASP A 165 -2.44 9.93 14.79
CA ASP A 165 -1.79 10.75 15.81
C ASP A 165 -0.35 10.25 16.00
N GLY A 166 0.60 10.85 15.28
CA GLY A 166 1.99 10.40 15.27
C GLY A 166 2.14 8.94 14.82
N ASP A 167 2.51 8.06 15.75
CA ASP A 167 2.67 6.61 15.55
C ASP A 167 1.39 5.80 15.82
N LYS A 168 0.34 6.45 16.35
CA LYS A 168 -0.95 5.84 16.62
C LYS A 168 -1.87 6.04 15.44
N TYR A 169 -2.73 5.05 15.21
CA TYR A 169 -3.81 5.22 14.27
C TYR A 169 -5.01 4.35 14.62
N ALA A 170 -6.17 4.75 14.11
CA ALA A 170 -7.36 3.93 14.09
C ALA A 170 -7.98 4.01 12.68
N VAL A 171 -8.45 2.88 12.17
CA VAL A 171 -9.16 2.80 10.88
C VAL A 171 -10.46 2.05 11.10
N ARG A 172 -11.58 2.71 10.81
CA ARG A 172 -12.92 2.11 10.81
C ARG A 172 -13.37 1.87 9.38
N GLN A 173 -13.82 0.65 9.11
CA GLN A 173 -14.40 0.25 7.83
C GLN A 173 -15.94 0.37 7.86
N ASP A 174 -16.57 0.35 6.70
CA ASP A 174 -18.03 0.45 6.54
C ASP A 174 -18.81 -0.65 7.26
N ASP A 175 -18.22 -1.84 7.40
CA ASP A 175 -18.81 -2.96 8.12
C ASP A 175 -18.76 -2.78 9.65
N GLY A 176 -18.10 -1.71 10.13
CA GLY A 176 -17.89 -1.39 11.54
C GLY A 176 -16.61 -1.99 12.13
N THR A 177 -15.83 -2.76 11.37
CA THR A 177 -14.53 -3.27 11.80
C THR A 177 -13.60 -2.10 12.11
N LEU A 178 -13.04 -2.11 13.32
CA LEU A 178 -12.16 -1.06 13.82
C LEU A 178 -10.79 -1.65 14.14
N THR A 179 -9.78 -1.28 13.35
CA THR A 179 -8.38 -1.59 13.65
C THR A 179 -7.76 -0.40 14.37
N VAL A 180 -7.09 -0.65 15.49
CA VAL A 180 -6.41 0.39 16.28
C VAL A 180 -4.98 -0.05 16.57
N ASN A 181 -4.03 0.85 16.37
CA ASN A 181 -2.66 0.73 16.86
C ASN A 181 -2.38 1.94 17.77
N ASN A 182 -2.03 1.70 19.02
CA ASN A 182 -1.76 2.78 19.98
C ASN A 182 -0.27 3.03 20.24
N GLY A 183 0.61 2.47 19.40
CA GLY A 183 2.06 2.55 19.53
C GLY A 183 2.69 1.49 20.43
N GLY A 184 1.90 0.68 21.14
CA GLY A 184 2.44 -0.46 21.91
C GLY A 184 1.67 -1.77 21.68
N ARG A 185 0.40 -1.67 21.30
CA ARG A 185 -0.47 -2.79 20.96
C ARG A 185 -1.28 -2.45 19.73
N LYS A 186 -1.59 -3.48 18.96
CA LYS A 186 -2.51 -3.41 17.84
C LYS A 186 -3.63 -4.41 18.04
N TRP A 187 -4.86 -4.00 17.77
CA TRP A 187 -6.02 -4.87 17.85
C TRP A 187 -7.06 -4.51 16.80
N GLN A 188 -7.94 -5.46 16.53
CA GLN A 188 -9.06 -5.29 15.63
C GLN A 188 -10.35 -5.73 16.31
N VAL A 189 -11.30 -4.80 16.42
CA VAL A 189 -12.65 -5.08 16.90
C VAL A 189 -13.50 -5.49 15.69
N ARG A 190 -14.12 -6.67 15.77
CA ARG A 190 -14.94 -7.28 14.71
C ARG A 190 -16.39 -7.42 15.21
N PRO A 191 -17.28 -6.47 14.89
CA PRO A 191 -18.64 -6.48 15.43
C PRO A 191 -19.47 -7.70 15.02
N GLN A 192 -19.24 -8.25 13.83
CA GLN A 192 -20.03 -9.35 13.27
C GLN A 192 -19.77 -10.68 13.98
N SER A 193 -18.53 -10.94 14.39
CA SER A 193 -18.17 -12.12 15.19
C SER A 193 -18.16 -11.87 16.70
N LYS A 194 -18.32 -10.61 17.13
CA LYS A 194 -18.12 -10.16 18.52
C LYS A 194 -16.75 -10.57 19.06
N GLU A 195 -15.71 -10.28 18.28
CA GLU A 195 -14.33 -10.60 18.64
C GLU A 195 -13.45 -9.35 18.69
N VAL A 196 -12.45 -9.39 19.56
CA VAL A 196 -11.31 -8.48 19.57
C VAL A 196 -10.06 -9.30 19.29
N ALA A 197 -9.53 -9.21 18.07
CA ALA A 197 -8.30 -9.89 17.69
C ALA A 197 -7.10 -9.02 18.07
N LEU A 198 -6.18 -9.53 18.88
CA LEU A 198 -4.88 -8.89 19.10
C LEU A 198 -3.97 -9.22 17.92
N LEU A 199 -3.33 -8.19 17.36
CA LEU A 199 -2.51 -8.28 16.16
C LEU A 199 -1.06 -7.88 16.47
N PRO A 200 -0.08 -8.40 15.72
CA PRO A 200 1.30 -7.92 15.77
C PRO A 200 1.38 -6.40 15.57
N PRO A 201 1.96 -5.63 16.52
CA PRO A 201 2.09 -4.18 16.38
C PRO A 201 3.18 -3.76 15.38
N ALA A 202 4.19 -4.61 15.15
CA ALA A 202 5.29 -4.35 14.22
C ALA A 202 5.87 -5.67 13.65
N PRO A 203 6.32 -5.71 12.37
CA PRO A 203 6.13 -4.67 11.36
C PRO A 203 4.65 -4.49 11.00
N ASP A 204 4.24 -3.25 10.67
CA ASP A 204 2.83 -2.89 10.44
C ASP A 204 2.55 -2.53 8.97
N PRO A 205 2.32 -3.54 8.11
CA PRO A 205 2.06 -3.28 6.69
C PRO A 205 0.74 -2.52 6.47
N SER A 206 -0.25 -2.70 7.36
CA SER A 206 -1.57 -2.06 7.21
C SER A 206 -1.57 -0.55 7.46
N ARG A 207 -0.45 0.03 7.93
CA ARG A 207 -0.30 1.48 8.06
C ARG A 207 -0.24 2.20 6.71
N HIS A 208 0.06 1.50 5.62
CA HIS A 208 0.42 2.09 4.32
C HIS A 208 -0.71 2.10 3.26
N ASP A 209 -1.96 1.76 3.62
CA ASP A 209 -3.10 1.89 2.70
C ASP A 209 -3.39 3.39 2.46
N PHE A 210 -2.96 3.92 1.31
CA PHE A 210 -2.98 5.34 0.93
C PHE A 210 -2.25 6.28 1.93
N ASP A 211 -0.93 6.16 1.97
CA ASP A 211 -0.08 7.08 2.74
C ASP A 211 0.19 8.38 1.96
N LEU A 212 -0.30 9.50 2.50
CA LEU A 212 -0.04 10.87 2.01
C LEU A 212 1.48 11.14 1.84
N ARG A 213 2.32 10.53 2.68
CA ARG A 213 3.79 10.68 2.64
C ARG A 213 4.36 10.04 1.38
N ASP A 214 3.89 8.86 1.00
CA ASP A 214 4.36 8.16 -0.19
C ASP A 214 3.90 8.85 -1.47
N GLU A 215 2.64 9.31 -1.52
CA GLU A 215 2.15 10.04 -2.69
C GLU A 215 2.87 11.37 -2.89
N SER A 216 3.18 12.08 -1.80
CA SER A 216 3.90 13.35 -1.91
C SER A 216 5.34 13.18 -2.40
N LYS A 217 6.05 12.13 -1.94
CA LYS A 217 7.37 11.77 -2.47
C LYS A 217 7.31 11.41 -3.97
N ARG A 218 6.34 10.58 -4.38
CA ARG A 218 6.16 10.19 -5.79
C ARG A 218 5.89 11.40 -6.69
N ALA A 219 5.00 12.29 -6.27
CA ALA A 219 4.67 13.49 -7.03
C ALA A 219 5.88 14.41 -7.23
N GLN A 220 6.76 14.51 -6.23
CA GLN A 220 8.00 15.28 -6.34
C GLN A 220 9.03 14.58 -7.23
N GLN A 221 9.12 13.26 -7.16
CA GLN A 221 10.09 12.47 -7.92
C GLN A 221 9.78 12.43 -9.42
N TYR A 222 8.51 12.37 -9.80
CA TYR A 222 8.10 12.23 -11.20
C TYR A 222 7.82 13.58 -11.88
N PRO A 223 8.02 13.65 -13.22
CA PRO A 223 7.58 14.79 -14.01
C PRO A 223 6.10 15.10 -13.75
N HIS A 224 5.80 16.37 -13.47
CA HIS A 224 4.45 16.81 -13.18
C HIS A 224 4.17 18.20 -13.74
N VAL A 225 2.89 18.47 -14.01
CA VAL A 225 2.40 19.78 -14.48
C VAL A 225 1.07 20.13 -13.82
N VAL A 226 0.82 21.41 -13.60
CA VAL A 226 -0.48 21.89 -13.11
C VAL A 226 -1.48 21.86 -14.26
N ALA A 227 -2.54 21.06 -14.11
CA ALA A 227 -3.58 20.84 -15.10
C ALA A 227 -4.83 21.72 -14.88
N GLY A 228 -4.93 22.41 -13.74
CA GLY A 228 -6.00 23.37 -13.45
C GLY A 228 -6.40 23.41 -11.99
N THR A 229 -7.56 23.99 -11.73
CA THR A 229 -8.17 24.07 -10.39
C THR A 229 -9.57 23.47 -10.45
N GLU A 230 -9.92 22.64 -9.47
CA GLU A 230 -11.22 21.98 -9.35
C GLU A 230 -11.73 22.06 -7.90
N LEU A 231 -13.04 21.94 -7.71
CA LEU A 231 -13.66 21.90 -6.39
C LEU A 231 -13.84 20.44 -5.94
N ILE A 232 -13.08 20.00 -4.95
CA ILE A 232 -13.10 18.62 -4.43
C ILE A 232 -13.63 18.63 -3.01
N ALA A 233 -14.76 17.95 -2.77
CA ALA A 233 -15.42 17.87 -1.47
C ALA A 233 -15.61 19.25 -0.78
N GLY A 234 -15.89 20.30 -1.58
CA GLY A 234 -16.07 21.67 -1.09
C GLY A 234 -14.78 22.48 -0.90
N ARG A 235 -13.60 21.93 -1.22
CA ARG A 235 -12.29 22.58 -1.11
C ARG A 235 -11.75 22.92 -2.50
N GLN A 236 -11.20 24.12 -2.68
CA GLN A 236 -10.51 24.44 -3.94
C GLN A 236 -9.18 23.70 -3.98
N ALA A 237 -8.97 22.89 -5.01
CA ALA A 237 -7.76 22.10 -5.14
C ALA A 237 -7.09 22.33 -6.50
N THR A 238 -5.76 22.38 -6.49
CA THR A 238 -4.93 22.37 -7.70
C THR A 238 -4.82 20.94 -8.20
N LYS A 239 -5.22 20.70 -9.45
CA LYS A 239 -5.05 19.41 -10.12
C LYS A 239 -3.65 19.31 -10.68
N LEU A 240 -2.91 18.33 -10.20
CA LEU A 240 -1.57 17.99 -10.65
C LEU A 240 -1.64 16.75 -11.54
N GLU A 241 -1.13 16.87 -12.75
CA GLU A 241 -0.93 15.76 -13.67
C GLU A 241 0.48 15.21 -13.47
N ILE A 242 0.60 13.92 -13.14
CA ILE A 242 1.88 13.27 -12.82
C ILE A 242 2.14 12.18 -13.87
N SER A 243 3.34 12.19 -14.46
CA SER A 243 3.74 11.30 -15.55
C SER A 243 4.94 10.42 -15.15
N PRO A 244 4.71 9.22 -14.58
CA PRO A 244 5.78 8.28 -14.27
C PRO A 244 6.56 7.86 -15.52
N PRO A 245 7.89 7.66 -15.46
CA PRO A 245 8.67 7.17 -16.60
C PRO A 245 8.13 5.84 -17.13
N GLY A 246 7.68 5.82 -18.38
CA GLY A 246 7.09 4.63 -19.01
C GLY A 246 5.72 4.20 -18.50
N GLY A 247 5.19 4.89 -17.49
CA GLY A 247 3.87 4.63 -16.92
C GLY A 247 2.77 5.45 -17.58
N SER A 248 1.55 5.18 -17.15
CA SER A 248 0.38 6.00 -17.50
C SER A 248 0.25 7.16 -16.53
N THR A 249 -0.15 8.31 -17.07
CA THR A 249 -0.43 9.52 -16.31
C THR A 249 -1.55 9.30 -15.30
N TYR A 250 -1.39 9.88 -14.12
CA TYR A 250 -2.39 9.89 -13.06
C TYR A 250 -2.52 11.30 -12.48
N TYR A 251 -3.54 11.52 -11.66
CA TYR A 251 -3.87 12.85 -11.16
C TYR A 251 -3.94 12.89 -9.64
N LEU A 252 -3.42 13.97 -9.07
CA LEU A 252 -3.48 14.27 -7.65
C LEU A 252 -4.05 15.67 -7.47
N TRP A 253 -4.98 15.84 -6.53
CA TRP A 253 -5.56 17.14 -6.20
C TRP A 253 -5.02 17.60 -4.86
N ILE A 254 -4.42 18.79 -4.85
CA ILE A 254 -3.79 19.40 -3.69
C ILE A 254 -4.67 20.57 -3.24
N ASP A 255 -5.15 20.52 -2.00
CA ASP A 255 -5.94 21.60 -1.41
C ASP A 255 -5.13 22.91 -1.37
N MET A 256 -5.70 24.01 -1.89
CA MET A 256 -4.99 25.28 -2.02
C MET A 256 -4.78 25.99 -0.68
N GLU A 257 -5.57 25.67 0.34
CA GLU A 257 -5.43 26.26 1.67
C GLU A 257 -4.33 25.58 2.49
N THR A 258 -4.30 24.24 2.47
CA THR A 258 -3.40 23.45 3.32
C THR A 258 -2.19 22.87 2.59
N ASN A 259 -2.18 22.89 1.26
CA ASN A 259 -1.24 22.14 0.41
C ASN A 259 -1.26 20.62 0.63
N LEU A 260 -2.30 20.06 1.27
CA LEU A 260 -2.40 18.62 1.51
C LEU A 260 -3.12 17.91 0.36
N PRO A 261 -2.77 16.65 0.03
CA PRO A 261 -3.49 15.87 -0.97
C PRO A 261 -4.90 15.56 -0.48
N VAL A 262 -5.90 15.80 -1.31
CA VAL A 262 -7.32 15.54 -0.99
C VAL A 262 -7.98 14.52 -1.90
N GLN A 263 -7.41 14.27 -3.08
CA GLN A 263 -7.89 13.23 -3.98
C GLN A 263 -6.74 12.67 -4.83
N LEU A 264 -6.74 11.37 -5.03
CA LEU A 264 -5.89 10.64 -5.97
C LEU A 264 -6.78 9.94 -6.98
N GLN A 265 -6.49 10.09 -8.27
CA GLN A 265 -7.09 9.31 -9.34
C GLN A 265 -5.99 8.55 -10.07
N THR A 266 -6.12 7.22 -10.13
CA THR A 266 -5.17 6.37 -10.87
C THR A 266 -5.33 6.56 -12.37
N ALA A 267 -4.33 6.09 -13.13
CA ALA A 267 -4.53 5.86 -14.55
C ALA A 267 -5.62 4.80 -14.78
N MET A 268 -6.26 4.84 -15.95
CA MET A 268 -7.11 3.74 -16.42
C MET A 268 -6.22 2.54 -16.77
N GLN A 269 -6.37 1.44 -16.02
CA GLN A 269 -5.66 0.18 -16.24
C GLN A 269 -6.67 -0.95 -16.30
N ASN A 270 -6.58 -1.81 -17.32
CA ASN A 270 -7.54 -2.90 -17.56
C ASN A 270 -9.00 -2.46 -17.52
N ALA A 271 -9.29 -1.30 -18.14
CA ALA A 271 -10.62 -0.69 -18.14
C ALA A 271 -11.17 -0.36 -16.74
N LEU A 272 -10.30 -0.21 -15.73
CA LEU A 272 -10.64 0.22 -14.38
C LEU A 272 -9.79 1.42 -13.96
N ARG A 273 -10.43 2.39 -13.32
CA ARG A 273 -9.78 3.54 -12.70
C ARG A 273 -10.32 3.71 -11.29
N SER A 274 -9.45 3.96 -10.32
CA SER A 274 -9.87 4.23 -8.95
C SER A 274 -9.64 5.71 -8.59
N THR A 275 -10.61 6.29 -7.90
CA THR A 275 -10.54 7.65 -7.34
C THR A 275 -10.72 7.56 -5.83
N SER A 276 -9.68 7.92 -5.09
CA SER A 276 -9.67 8.00 -3.62
C SER A 276 -9.83 9.46 -3.21
N THR A 277 -10.89 9.80 -2.48
CA THR A 277 -11.26 11.19 -2.13
C THR A 277 -11.46 11.33 -0.64
N PHE A 278 -10.79 12.28 -0.01
CA PHE A 278 -11.15 12.72 1.33
C PHE A 278 -12.42 13.57 1.27
N VAL A 279 -13.55 12.98 1.66
CA VAL A 279 -14.84 13.69 1.74
C VAL A 279 -14.98 14.50 3.03
N SER A 280 -14.13 14.23 4.02
CA SER A 280 -13.89 15.02 5.21
C SER A 280 -12.41 14.87 5.58
N PHE A 281 -11.76 15.97 5.96
CA PHE A 281 -10.35 15.97 6.32
C PHE A 281 -10.03 17.15 7.25
N GLU A 282 -9.60 16.82 8.46
CA GLU A 282 -9.24 17.76 9.53
C GLU A 282 -7.77 17.52 9.90
N PRO A 283 -6.83 18.28 9.33
CA PRO A 283 -5.42 18.18 9.68
C PRO A 283 -5.12 18.91 11.00
N ASN A 284 -4.17 18.38 11.78
CA ASN A 284 -3.68 18.96 13.03
C ASN A 284 -4.83 19.29 14.02
N THR A 285 -5.71 18.31 14.23
CA THR A 285 -6.93 18.36 15.04
C THR A 285 -6.77 17.61 16.37
N GLN A 286 -7.54 17.99 17.38
CA GLN A 286 -7.47 17.30 18.67
C GLN A 286 -8.20 15.96 18.62
N ILE A 287 -7.46 14.87 18.48
CA ILE A 287 -8.02 13.51 18.52
C ILE A 287 -8.27 13.10 19.97
N SER A 288 -9.48 12.60 20.25
CA SER A 288 -9.84 12.12 21.58
C SER A 288 -9.00 10.90 21.96
N PRO A 289 -8.26 10.92 23.10
CA PRO A 289 -7.42 9.79 23.51
C PRO A 289 -8.18 8.47 23.70
N GLY A 290 -9.49 8.54 23.91
CA GLY A 290 -10.35 7.38 24.07
C GLY A 290 -10.34 6.44 22.86
N ILE A 291 -10.11 6.95 21.65
CA ILE A 291 -10.08 6.12 20.42
C ILE A 291 -8.91 5.11 20.44
N PHE A 292 -7.81 5.46 21.11
CA PHE A 292 -6.60 4.64 21.23
C PHE A 292 -6.57 3.78 22.50
N THR A 293 -7.69 3.68 23.23
CA THR A 293 -7.79 2.87 24.44
C THR A 293 -8.41 1.52 24.13
N CYS A 294 -7.69 0.43 24.41
CA CYS A 294 -8.21 -0.91 24.24
C CYS A 294 -9.19 -1.24 25.37
N GLN A 295 -10.49 -1.19 25.07
CA GLN A 295 -11.56 -1.68 25.94
C GLN A 295 -12.46 -2.61 25.13
N PRO A 296 -12.32 -3.94 25.28
CA PRO A 296 -13.21 -4.88 24.62
C PRO A 296 -14.67 -4.57 24.99
N PRO A 297 -15.58 -4.42 24.01
CA PRO A 297 -16.99 -4.18 24.32
C PRO A 297 -17.58 -5.36 25.10
N GLU A 298 -18.59 -5.09 25.92
CA GLU A 298 -19.24 -6.14 26.72
C GLU A 298 -19.76 -7.28 25.82
N GLY A 299 -19.44 -8.52 26.21
CA GLY A 299 -19.82 -9.72 25.47
C GLY A 299 -18.93 -10.06 24.26
N TYR A 300 -17.82 -9.34 24.05
CA TYR A 300 -16.84 -9.68 23.02
C TYR A 300 -15.80 -10.67 23.56
N LYS A 301 -15.39 -11.61 22.71
CA LYS A 301 -14.30 -12.55 22.99
C LYS A 301 -12.97 -11.95 22.52
N VAL A 302 -11.94 -11.97 23.37
CA VAL A 302 -10.57 -11.63 22.96
C VAL A 302 -9.93 -12.87 22.31
N VAL A 303 -9.33 -12.68 21.13
CA VAL A 303 -8.63 -13.73 20.36
C VAL A 303 -7.17 -13.28 20.17
N GLU A 304 -6.24 -14.20 20.41
CA GLU A 304 -4.80 -13.92 20.38
C GLU A 304 -4.10 -15.00 19.55
N GLU A 305 -3.43 -14.59 18.46
CA GLU A 305 -2.60 -15.47 17.64
C GLU A 305 -1.26 -14.77 17.39
N ASP A 306 -0.22 -15.21 18.10
CA ASP A 306 1.14 -14.61 18.08
C ASP A 306 1.14 -13.07 18.08
N PRO A 307 0.45 -12.40 19.04
CA PRO A 307 0.27 -10.95 19.01
C PRO A 307 1.58 -10.18 19.24
N GLY A 308 2.66 -10.88 19.62
CA GLY A 308 3.87 -10.28 20.16
C GLY A 308 3.63 -9.65 21.53
N GLN A 309 4.71 -9.39 22.24
CA GLN A 309 4.67 -8.61 23.47
C GLN A 309 5.77 -7.57 23.51
N LEU A 310 5.46 -6.40 24.07
CA LEU A 310 6.45 -5.37 24.32
C LEU A 310 7.39 -5.86 25.44
N ALA A 311 8.68 -5.97 25.12
CA ALA A 311 9.75 -6.30 26.04
C ALA A 311 10.41 -5.00 26.52
N ALA A 312 10.85 -4.97 27.77
CA ALA A 312 11.56 -3.82 28.34
C ALA A 312 13.00 -3.73 27.82
N THR A 313 13.61 -4.86 27.44
CA THR A 313 14.98 -4.91 26.90
C THR A 313 15.13 -5.96 25.80
N VAL A 314 16.24 -5.86 25.06
CA VAL A 314 16.61 -6.86 24.04
C VAL A 314 16.91 -8.22 24.69
N GLU A 315 17.46 -8.25 25.89
CA GLU A 315 17.74 -9.49 26.63
C GLU A 315 16.44 -10.20 27.06
N GLU A 316 15.43 -9.45 27.47
CA GLU A 316 14.11 -10.02 27.74
C GLU A 316 13.52 -10.63 26.47
N ALA A 317 13.58 -9.91 25.35
CA ALA A 317 13.11 -10.40 24.06
C ALA A 317 13.88 -11.66 23.59
N ALA A 318 15.18 -11.72 23.83
CA ALA A 318 16.01 -12.90 23.59
C ALA A 318 15.58 -14.09 24.43
N ALA A 319 15.24 -13.89 25.71
CA ALA A 319 14.77 -14.97 26.58
C ALA A 319 13.42 -15.55 26.12
N ILE A 320 12.52 -14.71 25.59
CA ILE A 320 11.21 -15.11 25.09
C ILE A 320 11.33 -15.86 23.76
N SER A 321 12.05 -15.28 22.79
CA SER A 321 12.20 -15.81 21.43
C SER A 321 13.25 -16.92 21.31
N ARG A 322 14.10 -17.08 22.33
CA ARG A 322 15.27 -17.98 22.34
C ARG A 322 16.28 -17.70 21.23
N LEU A 323 16.32 -16.46 20.74
CA LEU A 323 17.29 -15.99 19.77
C LEU A 323 18.52 -15.37 20.47
N SER A 324 19.63 -15.31 19.74
CA SER A 324 20.80 -14.50 20.12
C SER A 324 20.82 -13.26 19.23
N PRO A 325 20.14 -12.16 19.66
CA PRO A 325 19.94 -11.01 18.80
C PRO A 325 21.24 -10.26 18.51
N LEU A 326 21.26 -9.52 17.39
CA LEU A 326 22.37 -8.67 16.97
C LEU A 326 21.89 -7.22 16.80
N PRO A 327 21.51 -6.54 17.89
CA PRO A 327 20.97 -5.19 17.80
C PRO A 327 22.04 -4.19 17.32
N PRO A 328 21.64 -3.11 16.64
CA PRO A 328 22.46 -1.92 16.45
C PRO A 328 23.05 -1.37 17.77
N GLN A 329 24.08 -0.52 17.68
CA GLN A 329 24.65 0.17 18.85
C GLN A 329 23.64 1.15 19.46
N GLU A 330 22.82 1.76 18.61
CA GLU A 330 21.68 2.56 19.01
C GLU A 330 20.57 1.69 19.61
N ALA A 331 20.08 2.08 20.78
CA ALA A 331 18.97 1.40 21.43
C ALA A 331 17.66 1.65 20.63
N PRO A 332 16.84 0.62 20.40
CA PRO A 332 15.53 0.78 19.78
C PRO A 332 14.57 1.56 20.69
N ASP A 333 13.62 2.27 20.09
CA ASP A 333 12.54 2.93 20.81
C ASP A 333 11.65 1.90 21.50
N ARG A 334 11.42 0.76 20.83
CA ARG A 334 10.59 -0.34 21.31
C ARG A 334 11.17 -1.68 20.90
N VAL A 335 10.99 -2.70 21.75
CA VAL A 335 11.36 -4.08 21.45
C VAL A 335 10.12 -4.95 21.54
N TYR A 336 9.79 -5.65 20.47
CA TYR A 336 8.72 -6.65 20.47
C TYR A 336 9.30 -8.04 20.39
N ALA A 337 8.87 -8.90 21.31
CA ALA A 337 9.25 -10.29 21.38
C ALA A 337 8.10 -11.17 20.91
N TYR A 338 8.41 -12.11 20.03
CA TYR A 338 7.53 -13.17 19.57
C TYR A 338 8.18 -14.52 19.91
N GLN A 339 7.46 -15.63 19.69
CA GLN A 339 8.01 -16.95 20.00
C GLN A 339 9.25 -17.31 19.15
N ASP A 340 9.31 -16.82 17.92
CA ASP A 340 10.31 -17.20 16.91
C ASP A 340 11.06 -16.01 16.28
N ARG A 341 10.74 -14.79 16.69
CA ARG A 341 11.33 -13.55 16.17
C ARG A 341 11.41 -12.44 17.20
N ILE A 342 12.32 -11.49 16.95
CA ILE A 342 12.41 -10.21 17.66
C ILE A 342 12.22 -9.10 16.65
N VAL A 343 11.50 -8.04 17.04
CA VAL A 343 11.37 -6.81 16.25
C VAL A 343 11.93 -5.66 17.06
N LEU A 344 12.97 -5.03 16.54
CA LEU A 344 13.59 -3.81 17.05
C LEU A 344 13.01 -2.64 16.27
N ASP A 345 12.27 -1.78 16.95
CA ASP A 345 11.55 -0.67 16.34
C ASP A 345 12.20 0.67 16.69
N TYR A 346 12.57 1.41 15.65
CA TYR A 346 13.23 2.72 15.68
C TYR A 346 12.32 3.82 15.09
N GLY A 347 11.00 3.61 15.15
CA GLY A 347 9.99 4.57 14.70
C GLY A 347 9.59 4.36 13.24
N ASP A 348 10.35 4.96 12.31
CA ASP A 348 10.12 4.81 10.85
C ASP A 348 10.93 3.67 10.23
N THR A 349 11.71 2.97 11.05
CA THR A 349 12.61 1.91 10.64
C THR A 349 12.47 0.74 11.61
N THR A 350 12.36 -0.47 11.07
CA THR A 350 12.26 -1.70 11.87
C THR A 350 13.35 -2.68 11.46
N ILE A 351 13.86 -3.43 12.43
CA ILE A 351 14.75 -4.57 12.22
C ILE A 351 14.08 -5.79 12.79
N VAL A 352 13.85 -6.79 11.94
CA VAL A 352 13.28 -8.08 12.32
C VAL A 352 14.39 -9.12 12.32
N GLU A 353 14.53 -9.83 13.42
CA GLU A 353 15.50 -10.92 13.59
C GLU A 353 14.77 -12.23 13.81
N THR A 354 15.13 -13.24 13.02
CA THR A 354 14.55 -14.59 13.05
C THR A 354 15.66 -15.64 13.04
N ALA A 355 15.38 -16.85 13.52
CA ALA A 355 16.34 -17.95 13.35
C ALA A 355 16.55 -18.26 11.86
N ALA A 356 17.80 -18.36 11.42
CA ALA A 356 18.09 -18.74 10.04
C ALA A 356 17.67 -20.20 9.77
N GLN A 357 16.96 -20.44 8.67
CA GLN A 357 16.55 -21.76 8.23
C GLN A 357 17.02 -22.05 6.80
N GLY A 358 17.48 -23.28 6.55
CA GLY A 358 17.88 -23.73 5.21
C GLY A 358 19.00 -22.90 4.55
N SER A 359 19.10 -22.97 3.22
CA SER A 359 19.94 -22.09 2.40
C SER A 359 19.39 -20.66 2.40
N PHE A 360 20.28 -19.68 2.24
CA PHE A 360 19.86 -18.30 1.96
C PHE A 360 19.70 -18.13 0.45
N GLU A 361 18.47 -17.90 0.02
CA GLU A 361 18.12 -17.75 -1.39
C GLU A 361 17.50 -16.36 -1.58
N PRO A 362 18.27 -15.41 -2.14
CA PRO A 362 17.74 -14.12 -2.56
C PRO A 362 16.68 -14.33 -3.64
N VAL A 363 15.67 -13.47 -3.64
CA VAL A 363 14.69 -13.50 -4.73
C VAL A 363 15.33 -12.98 -6.02
N SER A 364 14.99 -13.59 -7.14
CA SER A 364 15.55 -13.31 -8.46
C SER A 364 15.53 -11.82 -8.82
N ASN A 365 14.41 -11.13 -8.59
CA ASN A 365 14.28 -9.71 -8.90
C ASN A 365 14.98 -8.77 -7.90
N SER A 366 15.61 -9.30 -6.84
CA SER A 366 16.35 -8.49 -5.88
C SER A 366 17.72 -8.09 -6.40
N ALA A 367 18.18 -6.91 -6.00
CA ALA A 367 19.55 -6.50 -6.19
C ALA A 367 20.44 -7.12 -5.11
N LEU A 368 21.70 -7.41 -5.45
CA LEU A 368 22.61 -8.16 -4.61
C LEU A 368 23.78 -7.28 -4.16
N GLY A 369 23.86 -7.06 -2.86
CA GLY A 369 25.02 -6.47 -2.18
C GLY A 369 25.80 -7.51 -1.39
N THR A 370 26.59 -7.05 -0.42
CA THR A 370 27.25 -7.95 0.55
C THR A 370 27.07 -7.45 1.98
N ALA A 371 26.96 -8.36 2.94
CA ALA A 371 26.93 -8.06 4.37
C ALA A 371 27.42 -9.28 5.16
N ALA A 372 28.21 -9.07 6.21
CA ALA A 372 28.76 -10.12 7.07
C ALA A 372 29.49 -11.24 6.29
N GLY A 373 30.22 -10.87 5.23
CA GLY A 373 30.91 -11.81 4.33
C GLY A 373 30.00 -12.67 3.43
N GLY A 374 28.69 -12.44 3.45
CA GLY A 374 27.69 -13.14 2.65
C GLY A 374 26.91 -12.21 1.71
N PRO A 375 25.97 -12.77 0.93
CA PRO A 375 25.07 -11.98 0.08
C PRO A 375 24.11 -11.13 0.93
N LEU A 376 23.88 -9.89 0.48
CA LEU A 376 22.81 -9.02 0.95
C LEU A 376 21.74 -8.96 -0.13
N GLU A 377 20.51 -9.36 0.20
CA GLU A 377 19.34 -9.08 -0.63
C GLU A 377 18.89 -7.64 -0.38
N VAL A 378 18.78 -6.87 -1.46
CA VAL A 378 18.13 -5.56 -1.47
C VAL A 378 16.89 -5.68 -2.33
N TRP A 379 15.73 -5.58 -1.67
CA TRP A 379 14.43 -5.62 -2.35
C TRP A 379 13.49 -4.58 -1.75
N ARG A 380 13.07 -3.61 -2.56
CA ARG A 380 12.32 -2.40 -2.23
C ARG A 380 13.09 -1.61 -1.20
N GLU A 381 12.39 -1.18 -0.17
CA GLU A 381 12.97 -0.56 0.99
C GLU A 381 13.41 -1.60 2.04
N ARG A 382 13.64 -2.87 1.66
CA ARG A 382 14.08 -3.95 2.56
C ARG A 382 15.49 -4.40 2.24
N LEU A 383 16.29 -4.51 3.31
CA LEU A 383 17.56 -5.20 3.34
C LEU A 383 17.37 -6.55 4.02
N ARG A 384 17.96 -7.63 3.49
CA ARG A 384 17.89 -8.95 4.11
C ARG A 384 19.22 -9.69 3.98
N TRP A 385 19.76 -10.15 5.10
CA TRP A 385 21.01 -10.95 5.13
C TRP A 385 21.02 -11.92 6.31
N ARG A 386 22.08 -12.72 6.42
CA ARG A 386 22.28 -13.65 7.53
C ARG A 386 23.61 -13.40 8.22
N GLN A 387 23.58 -13.46 9.55
CA GLN A 387 24.75 -13.26 10.40
C GLN A 387 24.50 -13.95 11.74
N GLY A 388 25.52 -14.61 12.31
CA GLY A 388 25.41 -15.19 13.66
C GLY A 388 24.31 -16.26 13.85
N GLY A 389 23.86 -16.91 12.79
CA GLY A 389 22.78 -17.92 12.86
C GLY A 389 21.36 -17.34 12.82
N ILE A 390 21.22 -16.03 12.63
CA ILE A 390 19.93 -15.36 12.43
C ILE A 390 19.81 -14.79 11.01
N GLU A 391 18.57 -14.66 10.55
CA GLU A 391 18.19 -13.87 9.37
C GLU A 391 17.68 -12.51 9.86
N ILE A 392 18.25 -11.45 9.30
CA ILE A 392 18.00 -10.06 9.68
C ILE A 392 17.35 -9.37 8.50
N GLN A 393 16.23 -8.69 8.76
CA GLN A 393 15.51 -7.87 7.80
C GLN A 393 15.43 -6.44 8.32
N ALA A 394 15.87 -5.46 7.55
CA ALA A 394 15.78 -4.04 7.92
C ALA A 394 14.94 -3.27 6.88
N GLU A 395 13.90 -2.59 7.34
CA GLU A 395 12.97 -1.81 6.51
C GLU A 395 12.82 -0.39 7.07
N GLY A 396 12.73 0.60 6.19
CA GLY A 396 12.52 2.00 6.57
C GLY A 396 13.61 2.97 6.14
N ALA A 397 13.48 4.23 6.55
CA ALA A 397 14.34 5.32 6.07
C ALA A 397 15.81 5.18 6.53
N ARG A 398 16.03 4.70 7.76
CA ARG A 398 17.36 4.53 8.36
C ARG A 398 17.92 3.11 8.22
N ARG A 399 17.26 2.24 7.44
CA ARG A 399 17.62 0.81 7.33
C ARG A 399 19.11 0.56 7.04
N VAL A 400 19.72 1.36 6.16
CA VAL A 400 21.13 1.20 5.76
C VAL A 400 22.06 1.65 6.88
N GLU A 401 21.72 2.75 7.56
CA GLU A 401 22.49 3.29 8.68
C GLU A 401 22.53 2.28 9.83
N LEU A 402 21.37 1.78 10.26
CA LEU A 402 21.26 0.82 11.36
C LEU A 402 21.85 -0.54 10.99
N ALA A 403 21.61 -1.03 9.77
CA ALA A 403 22.19 -2.31 9.32
C ALA A 403 23.72 -2.29 9.31
N ARG A 404 24.36 -1.15 9.01
CA ARG A 404 25.83 -1.01 9.09
C ARG A 404 26.38 -1.08 10.51
N GLN A 405 25.57 -0.80 11.52
CA GLN A 405 25.98 -0.99 12.91
C GLN A 405 26.06 -2.48 13.28
N ILE A 406 25.29 -3.33 12.60
CA ILE A 406 25.27 -4.79 12.77
C ILE A 406 26.33 -5.48 11.88
N ALA A 407 26.37 -5.08 10.61
CA ALA A 407 27.31 -5.57 9.60
C ALA A 407 28.14 -4.39 9.04
N ALA A 408 29.29 -4.13 9.66
CA ALA A 408 30.14 -2.99 9.28
C ALA A 408 30.68 -3.07 7.84
N ASP A 409 30.75 -4.27 7.26
CA ASP A 409 31.14 -4.54 5.88
C ASP A 409 29.98 -4.45 4.88
N LEU A 410 28.79 -4.00 5.31
CA LEU A 410 27.61 -3.91 4.46
C LEU A 410 27.83 -2.95 3.27
N THR A 411 27.73 -3.51 2.07
CA THR A 411 27.76 -2.78 0.79
C THR A 411 26.46 -2.98 0.03
N LEU A 412 25.92 -1.86 -0.46
CA LEU A 412 24.77 -1.88 -1.37
C LEU A 412 25.26 -2.22 -2.79
N PRO A 413 24.37 -2.78 -3.63
CA PRO A 413 24.66 -3.00 -5.05
C PRO A 413 25.09 -1.69 -5.73
N ASP A 414 26.14 -1.76 -6.54
CA ASP A 414 26.64 -0.62 -7.30
C ASP A 414 26.04 -0.60 -8.72
N ALA A 415 25.09 0.32 -8.93
CA ALA A 415 24.45 0.55 -10.23
C ALA A 415 25.41 1.12 -11.30
N GLY A 416 26.59 1.62 -10.92
CA GLY A 416 27.60 2.16 -11.84
C GLY A 416 28.58 1.14 -12.41
N THR A 417 28.55 -0.10 -11.92
CA THR A 417 29.39 -1.18 -12.46
C THR A 417 28.82 -1.60 -13.81
N ASN A 418 29.54 -1.36 -14.91
CA ASN A 418 29.10 -1.74 -16.27
C ASN A 418 29.25 -3.26 -16.48
N LEU A 419 28.22 -4.02 -16.11
CA LEU A 419 28.13 -5.47 -16.30
C LEU A 419 27.95 -5.82 -17.79
N LEU A 420 27.36 -4.91 -18.56
CA LEU A 420 26.90 -5.13 -19.93
C LEU A 420 28.01 -5.09 -21.00
N ASN A 421 29.12 -4.38 -20.75
CA ASN A 421 30.23 -4.26 -21.70
C ASN A 421 30.91 -5.58 -22.05
N LYS A 422 30.61 -6.65 -21.31
CA LYS A 422 31.19 -7.98 -21.50
C LYS A 422 30.45 -8.82 -22.55
N ALA A 423 29.24 -8.45 -22.93
CA ALA A 423 28.41 -9.24 -23.85
C ALA A 423 29.04 -9.36 -25.25
N GLN A 424 29.20 -10.59 -25.73
CA GLN A 424 29.73 -10.90 -27.07
C GLN A 424 28.77 -10.50 -28.18
N VAL A 425 27.48 -10.75 -27.99
CA VAL A 425 26.42 -10.38 -28.93
C VAL A 425 25.55 -9.32 -28.29
N LYS A 426 25.41 -8.17 -28.96
CA LYS A 426 24.50 -7.10 -28.54
C LYS A 426 23.13 -7.33 -29.17
N VAL A 427 22.08 -7.21 -28.36
CA VAL A 427 20.69 -7.31 -28.80
C VAL A 427 20.16 -5.89 -28.98
N PRO A 428 19.77 -5.48 -30.21
CA PRO A 428 19.15 -4.17 -30.41
C PRO A 428 17.79 -4.13 -29.72
N VAL A 429 17.49 -3.02 -29.08
CA VAL A 429 16.24 -2.82 -28.35
C VAL A 429 15.45 -1.68 -28.98
N ASP A 430 14.16 -1.93 -29.22
CA ASP A 430 13.20 -0.91 -29.64
C ASP A 430 12.54 -0.30 -28.39
N MET A 431 12.89 0.95 -28.09
CA MET A 431 12.40 1.64 -26.90
C MET A 431 10.89 1.90 -26.91
N GLU A 432 10.23 1.93 -28.08
CA GLU A 432 8.77 2.07 -28.11
C GLU A 432 8.09 0.77 -27.70
N ILE A 433 8.64 -0.38 -28.09
CA ILE A 433 8.16 -1.69 -27.65
C ILE A 433 8.38 -1.84 -26.13
N VAL A 434 9.59 -1.55 -25.62
CA VAL A 434 9.86 -1.70 -24.18
C VAL A 434 8.97 -0.79 -23.32
N LYS A 435 8.68 0.44 -23.77
CA LYS A 435 7.72 1.31 -23.08
C LYS A 435 6.29 0.75 -23.13
N ALA A 436 5.89 0.13 -24.23
CA ALA A 436 4.58 -0.50 -24.35
C ALA A 436 4.46 -1.73 -23.43
N ASP A 437 5.48 -2.58 -23.39
CA ASP A 437 5.57 -3.73 -22.51
C ASP A 437 5.54 -3.31 -21.03
N GLN A 438 6.28 -2.25 -20.66
CA GLN A 438 6.23 -1.69 -19.30
C GLN A 438 4.80 -1.32 -18.89
N ARG A 439 4.01 -0.69 -19.77
CA ARG A 439 2.61 -0.35 -19.48
C ARG A 439 1.72 -1.57 -19.36
N GLN A 440 1.98 -2.62 -20.15
CA GLN A 440 1.24 -3.88 -20.02
C GLN A 440 1.52 -4.54 -18.67
N VAL A 441 2.79 -4.55 -18.24
CA VAL A 441 3.21 -5.07 -16.94
C VAL A 441 2.66 -4.25 -15.77
N ASP A 442 2.63 -2.93 -15.90
CA ASP A 442 1.96 -2.06 -14.92
C ASP A 442 0.45 -2.38 -14.81
N GLY A 443 -0.17 -2.81 -15.91
CA GLY A 443 -1.52 -3.34 -15.94
C GLY A 443 -1.64 -4.80 -15.48
N GLY A 444 -0.60 -5.41 -14.93
CA GLY A 444 -0.64 -6.79 -14.42
C GLY A 444 -0.55 -7.89 -15.50
N HIS A 445 -0.23 -7.54 -16.75
CA HIS A 445 0.03 -8.53 -17.80
C HIS A 445 1.51 -8.94 -17.81
N ALA A 446 1.83 -10.16 -18.23
CA ALA A 446 3.21 -10.63 -18.36
C ALA A 446 4.14 -10.31 -17.14
N PRO A 447 3.72 -10.53 -15.88
CA PRO A 447 4.49 -10.13 -14.70
C PRO A 447 5.86 -10.80 -14.60
N TRP A 448 6.08 -11.89 -15.35
CA TRP A 448 7.38 -12.56 -15.50
C TRP A 448 8.47 -11.64 -16.07
N GLN A 449 8.11 -10.55 -16.78
CA GLN A 449 9.09 -9.57 -17.29
C GLN A 449 9.77 -8.76 -16.17
N LEU A 450 9.23 -8.80 -14.95
CA LEU A 450 9.86 -8.24 -13.76
C LEU A 450 10.94 -9.17 -13.19
N ASP A 451 11.03 -10.44 -13.61
CA ASP A 451 12.01 -11.40 -13.10
C ASP A 451 13.12 -11.64 -14.15
N PRO A 452 14.39 -11.29 -13.85
CA PRO A 452 15.49 -11.46 -14.80
C PRO A 452 15.79 -12.93 -15.14
N LEU A 453 15.50 -13.88 -14.23
CA LEU A 453 15.63 -15.31 -14.52
C LEU A 453 14.56 -15.77 -15.50
N GLN A 454 13.31 -15.33 -15.32
CA GLN A 454 12.23 -15.68 -16.25
C GLN A 454 12.44 -15.07 -17.62
N VAL A 455 12.89 -13.82 -17.69
CA VAL A 455 13.25 -13.17 -18.97
C VAL A 455 14.37 -13.93 -19.67
N SER A 456 15.40 -14.35 -18.94
CA SER A 456 16.50 -15.16 -19.48
C SER A 456 16.03 -16.53 -19.95
N LEU A 457 15.17 -17.19 -19.18
CA LEU A 457 14.58 -18.48 -19.50
C LEU A 457 13.82 -18.42 -20.82
N THR A 458 12.93 -17.44 -20.95
CA THR A 458 12.14 -17.21 -22.17
C THR A 458 13.05 -16.92 -23.36
N PHE A 459 14.00 -16.00 -23.23
CA PHE A 459 14.94 -15.64 -24.30
C PHE A 459 15.72 -16.85 -24.82
N VAL A 460 16.33 -17.62 -23.92
CA VAL A 460 17.18 -18.76 -24.30
C VAL A 460 16.36 -19.90 -24.89
N ASN A 461 15.16 -20.16 -24.37
CA ASN A 461 14.29 -21.18 -24.94
C ASN A 461 13.80 -20.79 -26.34
N LEU A 462 13.48 -19.52 -26.61
CA LEU A 462 13.13 -19.06 -27.95
C LEU A 462 14.27 -19.22 -28.97
N GLN A 463 15.54 -19.28 -28.54
CA GLN A 463 16.66 -19.61 -29.44
C GLN A 463 16.67 -21.09 -29.89
N VAL A 464 16.08 -22.00 -29.12
CA VAL A 464 16.01 -23.44 -29.43
C VAL A 464 14.61 -23.92 -29.86
N THR A 465 13.61 -23.06 -29.71
CA THR A 465 12.23 -23.20 -30.20
C THR A 465 11.78 -21.88 -30.83
N PRO A 466 12.30 -21.52 -32.02
CA PRO A 466 11.99 -20.24 -32.66
C PRO A 466 10.50 -20.11 -33.03
N GLU A 467 9.78 -21.21 -33.15
CA GLU A 467 8.33 -21.24 -33.39
C GLU A 467 7.50 -20.91 -32.12
N GLY A 468 8.15 -20.76 -30.96
CA GLY A 468 7.52 -20.52 -29.67
C GLY A 468 7.70 -21.68 -28.69
N ILE A 469 7.53 -21.38 -27.39
CA ILE A 469 7.61 -22.37 -26.32
C ILE A 469 6.21 -22.97 -26.13
N THR A 470 6.08 -24.28 -26.38
CA THR A 470 4.83 -25.04 -26.16
C THR A 470 5.10 -26.19 -25.19
N GLY A 471 4.31 -26.27 -24.11
CA GLY A 471 4.56 -27.21 -23.03
C GLY A 471 5.79 -26.84 -22.19
N GLU A 472 6.54 -27.84 -21.74
CA GLU A 472 7.73 -27.63 -20.92
C GLU A 472 8.89 -27.00 -21.71
N PRO A 473 9.60 -26.01 -21.15
CA PRO A 473 10.79 -25.44 -21.80
C PRO A 473 11.86 -26.51 -22.07
N LYS A 474 12.47 -26.47 -23.26
CA LYS A 474 13.57 -27.40 -23.62
C LYS A 474 14.78 -27.25 -22.70
N ILE A 475 15.04 -26.04 -22.23
CA ILE A 475 16.09 -25.73 -21.26
C ILE A 475 15.39 -25.41 -19.94
N PRO A 476 15.53 -26.27 -18.91
CA PRO A 476 14.75 -26.17 -17.68
C PRO A 476 15.22 -24.99 -16.82
N ALA A 477 14.32 -24.45 -15.99
CA ALA A 477 14.59 -23.32 -15.09
C ALA A 477 15.82 -23.55 -14.18
N SER A 478 16.06 -24.78 -13.75
CA SER A 478 17.23 -25.16 -12.95
C SER A 478 18.58 -24.96 -13.66
N SER A 479 18.58 -24.74 -14.98
CA SER A 479 19.79 -24.41 -15.74
C SER A 479 20.17 -22.94 -15.64
N PHE A 480 19.33 -22.08 -15.07
CA PHE A 480 19.54 -20.64 -15.00
C PHE A 480 19.95 -20.24 -13.58
N LYS A 481 21.03 -19.46 -13.49
CA LYS A 481 21.53 -18.95 -12.20
C LYS A 481 21.89 -17.47 -12.34
N GLN A 482 21.30 -16.64 -11.50
CA GLN A 482 21.68 -15.23 -11.40
C GLN A 482 23.03 -15.13 -10.70
N VAL A 483 23.99 -14.51 -11.36
CA VAL A 483 25.37 -14.35 -10.84
C VAL A 483 25.72 -12.92 -10.49
N ALA A 484 24.97 -11.96 -11.04
CA ALA A 484 25.05 -10.55 -10.68
C ALA A 484 23.69 -9.87 -10.90
N ASN A 485 23.33 -8.96 -10.01
CA ASN A 485 22.19 -8.05 -10.18
C ASN A 485 22.44 -6.82 -9.30
N ASN A 486 22.55 -5.65 -9.90
CA ASN A 486 22.75 -4.39 -9.17
C ASN A 486 21.48 -3.53 -9.08
N GLY A 487 20.33 -4.08 -9.45
CA GLY A 487 19.04 -3.39 -9.50
C GLY A 487 18.75 -2.71 -10.84
N VAL A 488 19.76 -2.48 -11.69
CA VAL A 488 19.61 -1.87 -13.02
C VAL A 488 20.04 -2.82 -14.12
N GLU A 489 21.14 -3.53 -13.89
CA GLU A 489 21.76 -4.51 -14.76
C GLU A 489 21.81 -5.87 -14.04
N ALA A 490 21.59 -6.95 -14.80
CA ALA A 490 21.67 -8.31 -14.29
C ALA A 490 22.39 -9.23 -15.27
N VAL A 491 23.02 -10.27 -14.72
CA VAL A 491 23.69 -11.32 -15.48
C VAL A 491 23.21 -12.68 -15.01
N VAL A 492 22.73 -13.47 -15.97
CA VAL A 492 22.24 -14.83 -15.74
C VAL A 492 23.13 -15.82 -16.49
N GLU A 493 23.71 -16.77 -15.76
CA GLU A 493 24.43 -17.91 -16.33
C GLU A 493 23.47 -19.04 -16.70
N VAL A 494 23.80 -19.71 -17.79
CA VAL A 494 23.00 -20.80 -18.36
C VAL A 494 23.87 -22.06 -18.49
N ALA A 495 23.51 -23.09 -17.74
CA ALA A 495 24.28 -24.34 -17.67
C ALA A 495 24.19 -25.17 -18.96
N SER A 496 23.09 -25.07 -19.70
CA SER A 496 22.81 -25.90 -20.88
C SER A 496 22.22 -25.08 -22.04
N GLY A 497 22.42 -25.54 -23.28
CA GLY A 497 21.92 -24.87 -24.49
C GLY A 497 22.96 -23.99 -25.22
N PRO A 498 22.52 -23.23 -26.24
CA PRO A 498 23.40 -22.47 -27.13
C PRO A 498 23.91 -21.16 -26.53
N VAL A 499 23.29 -20.70 -25.45
CA VAL A 499 23.65 -19.46 -24.74
C VAL A 499 24.35 -19.85 -23.43
N LYS A 500 25.44 -19.16 -23.11
CA LYS A 500 26.20 -19.35 -21.86
C LYS A 500 25.81 -18.33 -20.80
N GLN A 501 25.63 -17.07 -21.20
CA GLN A 501 25.30 -15.96 -20.31
C GLN A 501 24.32 -15.01 -21.01
N VAL A 502 23.37 -14.45 -20.25
CA VAL A 502 22.41 -13.43 -20.68
C VAL A 502 22.65 -12.17 -19.85
N TYR A 503 22.66 -11.02 -20.53
CA TYR A 503 22.83 -9.70 -19.94
C TYR A 503 21.52 -8.92 -20.08
N LEU A 504 21.01 -8.43 -18.96
CA LEU A 504 19.73 -7.74 -18.88
C LEU A 504 19.89 -6.34 -18.31
N GLU A 505 19.03 -5.44 -18.75
CA GLU A 505 18.98 -4.06 -18.27
C GLU A 505 17.52 -3.60 -18.10
N ARG A 506 17.28 -2.81 -17.06
CA ARG A 506 16.03 -2.06 -16.89
C ARG A 506 16.13 -0.71 -17.61
N LEU A 507 15.58 -0.66 -18.82
CA LEU A 507 15.77 0.48 -19.74
C LEU A 507 14.81 1.64 -19.53
N VAL A 508 13.64 1.40 -18.92
CA VAL A 508 12.56 2.40 -18.78
C VAL A 508 12.47 2.95 -17.36
N ARG A 509 12.41 2.08 -16.36
CA ARG A 509 12.49 2.42 -14.93
C ARG A 509 13.61 1.63 -14.30
N GLN A 510 14.52 2.30 -13.61
CA GLN A 510 15.67 1.65 -12.97
C GLN A 510 15.35 1.13 -11.56
N ASP A 511 14.12 1.37 -11.07
CA ASP A 511 13.59 0.78 -9.85
C ASP A 511 12.95 -0.59 -10.12
N GLU A 512 12.42 -1.20 -9.06
CA GLU A 512 11.93 -2.59 -9.08
C GLU A 512 10.60 -2.81 -9.78
N THR A 513 9.94 -1.74 -10.17
CA THR A 513 8.77 -1.80 -11.06
C THR A 513 9.18 -1.86 -12.53
N GLY A 514 10.47 -1.66 -12.84
CA GLY A 514 11.01 -1.73 -14.19
C GLY A 514 11.14 -3.15 -14.73
N ILE A 515 10.70 -3.33 -15.97
CA ILE A 515 10.87 -4.60 -16.69
C ILE A 515 12.32 -4.83 -17.11
N TRP A 516 12.74 -6.09 -17.13
CA TRP A 516 14.05 -6.49 -17.63
C TRP A 516 14.03 -6.72 -19.13
N SER A 517 14.99 -6.14 -19.85
CA SER A 517 15.19 -6.34 -21.28
C SER A 517 16.52 -7.03 -21.53
N VAL A 518 16.55 -8.03 -22.43
CA VAL A 518 17.82 -8.65 -22.86
C VAL A 518 18.55 -7.69 -23.80
N VAL A 519 19.72 -7.22 -23.36
CA VAL A 519 20.56 -6.28 -24.12
C VAL A 519 21.82 -6.94 -24.70
N GLY A 520 22.12 -8.17 -24.27
CA GLY A 520 23.20 -8.95 -24.84
C GLY A 520 23.25 -10.38 -24.32
N TYR A 521 24.08 -11.21 -24.96
CA TYR A 521 24.33 -12.58 -24.53
C TYR A 521 25.67 -13.10 -25.05
N ASP A 522 26.15 -14.16 -24.42
CA ASP A 522 27.34 -14.91 -24.84
C ASP A 522 26.94 -16.26 -25.41
N ARG A 523 27.49 -16.60 -26.58
CA ARG A 523 27.32 -17.92 -27.17
C ARG A 523 28.23 -18.93 -26.48
N ARG A 524 27.81 -20.18 -26.52
CA ARG A 524 28.65 -21.31 -26.11
C ARG A 524 29.57 -21.76 -27.24
#